data_AF-A0A8J5YSM9-F1
#
_entry.id   AF-A0A8J5YSM9-F1
#
_cell.length_a   1.000
_cell.length_b   1.000
_cell.length_c   1.000
_cell.angle_alpha   90.00
_cell.angle_beta   90.00
_cell.angle_gamma   90.00
#
_symmetry.space_group_name_H-M   'P 1'
#
loop_
_entity.id
_entity.type
_entity.pdbx_description
1 polymer ?
#
loop_
_entity_poly.entity_id
_entity_poly.type
_entity_poly.pdbx_seq_one_letter_code
_entity_poly.pdbx_strand_id
1 'polypeptide(L)'
;MSSSQNSKVIAPYGSWKSPITADVVSGSSKRLGGTAVDPQGHLFWLESRPSESGRVVLVKEAGDEPIDITPPEFAVRTLAQEYGGGAFRISGDTVIFSNYKDQRLYKQSISSKGSYFYCVFTLKS
;
A
#
# COMPACT_ATOMS: atom_id res chain seq x y z
N MET A 1 -14.74 -43.16 6.28
CA MET A 1 -14.02 -42.19 7.12
C MET A 1 -12.61 -42.73 7.35
N SER A 2 -11.62 -42.28 6.58
CA SER A 2 -10.22 -42.72 6.74
C SER A 2 -9.46 -41.66 7.54
N SER A 3 -8.97 -42.04 8.71
CA SER A 3 -8.18 -41.21 9.62
C SER A 3 -6.71 -41.28 9.23
N SER A 4 -6.14 -40.15 8.78
CA SER A 4 -4.70 -40.01 8.56
C SER A 4 -3.94 -40.07 9.89
N GLN A 5 -3.15 -41.12 10.09
CA GLN A 5 -2.21 -41.23 11.21
C GLN A 5 -1.02 -40.30 10.98
N ASN A 6 -0.86 -39.29 11.83
CA ASN A 6 0.22 -38.31 11.74
C ASN A 6 1.44 -38.81 12.55
N SER A 7 2.34 -39.56 11.92
CA SER A 7 3.57 -40.04 12.56
C SER A 7 4.55 -38.88 12.77
N LYS A 8 4.77 -38.48 14.02
CA LYS A 8 5.73 -37.42 14.39
C LYS A 8 7.16 -37.91 14.16
N VAL A 9 7.89 -37.26 13.26
CA VAL A 9 9.28 -37.62 12.92
C VAL A 9 10.26 -36.84 13.80
N ILE A 10 11.19 -37.55 14.45
CA ILE A 10 12.32 -36.94 15.17
C ILE A 10 13.40 -36.59 14.14
N ALA A 11 13.82 -35.33 14.10
CA ALA A 11 14.92 -34.85 13.26
C ALA A 11 15.80 -33.88 14.07
N PRO A 12 17.08 -33.70 13.70
CA PRO A 12 17.92 -32.66 14.29
C PRO A 12 17.29 -31.27 14.16
N TYR A 13 17.58 -30.39 15.12
CA TYR A 13 17.14 -28.99 15.05
C TYR A 13 17.53 -28.38 13.69
N GLY A 14 16.56 -27.70 13.04
CA GLY A 14 16.75 -27.08 11.72
C GLY A 14 16.53 -28.00 10.50
N SER A 15 16.31 -29.31 10.70
CA SER A 15 16.13 -30.27 9.59
C SER A 15 14.69 -30.77 9.42
N TRP A 16 13.73 -30.18 10.13
CA TRP A 16 12.32 -30.47 9.90
C TRP A 16 11.90 -29.92 8.53
N LYS A 17 11.28 -30.78 7.71
CA LYS A 17 10.68 -30.36 6.45
C LYS A 17 9.55 -29.38 6.75
N SER A 18 9.80 -28.10 6.51
CA SER A 18 8.80 -27.04 6.60
C SER A 18 8.02 -26.96 5.28
N PRO A 19 6.68 -26.91 5.31
CA PRO A 19 5.89 -26.57 4.13
C PRO A 19 6.02 -25.09 3.75
N ILE A 20 6.60 -24.26 4.62
CA ILE A 20 6.88 -22.84 4.38
C ILE A 20 8.25 -22.75 3.70
N THR A 21 8.26 -22.55 2.38
CA THR A 21 9.49 -22.36 1.59
C THR A 21 10.01 -20.92 1.70
N ALA A 22 11.27 -20.70 1.34
CA ALA A 22 11.83 -19.36 1.24
C ALA A 22 10.99 -18.46 0.30
N ASP A 23 10.44 -19.03 -0.77
CA ASP A 23 9.58 -18.31 -1.73
C ASP A 23 8.25 -17.83 -1.12
N VAL A 24 7.69 -18.60 -0.17
CA VAL A 24 6.48 -18.18 0.56
C VAL A 24 6.79 -17.00 1.50
N VAL A 25 7.99 -16.99 2.10
CA VAL A 25 8.43 -15.91 3.00
C VAL A 25 8.88 -14.67 2.21
N SER A 26 9.56 -14.85 1.08
CA SER A 26 9.92 -13.78 0.15
C SER A 26 8.76 -13.36 -0.75
N GLY A 27 7.64 -14.08 -0.65
CA GLY A 27 6.41 -13.80 -1.37
C GLY A 27 6.01 -12.35 -1.17
N SER A 28 5.82 -11.66 -2.29
CA SER A 28 5.46 -10.25 -2.38
C SER A 28 4.09 -9.96 -1.75
N SER A 29 4.03 -9.92 -0.43
CA SER A 29 2.81 -9.62 0.30
C SER A 29 2.49 -8.13 0.16
N LYS A 30 1.25 -7.82 -0.22
CA LYS A 30 0.72 -6.45 -0.13
C LYS A 30 0.75 -6.03 1.34
N ARG A 31 1.36 -4.89 1.65
CA ARG A 31 1.33 -4.27 2.97
C ARG A 31 0.30 -3.16 2.95
N LEU A 32 -0.61 -3.18 3.92
CA LEU A 32 -1.55 -2.11 4.17
C LEU A 32 -0.98 -1.18 5.24
N GLY A 33 -1.09 0.12 5.04
CA GLY A 33 -0.67 1.14 5.99
C GLY A 33 -1.37 2.45 5.72
N GLY A 34 -1.09 3.49 6.52
CA GLY A 34 -1.60 4.86 6.33
C GLY A 34 -3.08 4.92 6.02
N THR A 35 -3.93 4.86 7.05
CA THR A 35 -5.39 4.88 6.88
C THR A 35 -5.98 6.27 7.09
N ALA A 36 -7.07 6.56 6.39
CA ALA A 36 -7.89 7.75 6.61
C ALA A 36 -9.35 7.44 6.26
N VAL A 37 -10.26 8.20 6.85
CA VAL A 37 -11.69 8.14 6.55
C VAL A 37 -12.14 9.52 6.09
N ASP A 38 -12.89 9.58 5.00
CA ASP A 38 -13.46 10.85 4.51
C ASP A 38 -14.71 11.26 5.34
N PRO A 39 -15.22 12.50 5.19
CA PRO A 39 -16.42 12.93 5.90
C PRO A 39 -17.69 12.13 5.55
N GLN A 40 -17.68 11.35 4.47
CA GLN A 40 -18.78 10.48 4.04
C GLN A 40 -18.68 9.07 4.62
N GLY A 41 -17.57 8.73 5.29
CA GLY A 41 -17.35 7.43 5.92
C GLY A 41 -16.60 6.41 5.05
N HIS A 42 -16.08 6.78 3.89
CA HIS A 42 -15.32 5.85 3.06
C HIS A 42 -13.89 5.67 3.60
N LEU A 43 -13.43 4.42 3.68
CA LEU A 43 -12.06 4.11 4.08
C LEU A 43 -11.07 4.30 2.92
N PHE A 44 -9.90 4.85 3.24
CA PHE A 44 -8.75 4.95 2.37
C PHE A 44 -7.52 4.38 3.05
N TRP A 45 -6.66 3.71 2.28
CA TRP A 45 -5.40 3.14 2.78
C TRP A 45 -4.31 3.17 1.74
N LEU A 46 -3.06 3.13 2.21
CA LEU A 46 -1.89 2.89 1.39
C LEU A 46 -1.66 1.39 1.25
N GLU A 47 -1.49 0.94 0.03
CA GLU A 47 -1.21 -0.45 -0.30
C GLU A 47 0.10 -0.57 -1.07
N SER A 48 1.03 -1.38 -0.56
CA SER A 48 2.26 -1.68 -1.29
C SER A 48 1.99 -2.67 -2.43
N ARG A 49 2.58 -2.38 -3.58
CA ARG A 49 2.57 -3.22 -4.78
C ARG A 49 4.00 -3.68 -5.05
N PRO A 50 4.50 -4.76 -4.39
CA PRO A 50 5.88 -5.21 -4.64
C PRO A 50 6.10 -5.64 -6.09
N SER A 51 5.05 -6.14 -6.75
CA SER A 51 5.03 -6.46 -8.19
C SER A 51 5.14 -5.25 -9.12
N GLU A 52 4.86 -4.03 -8.64
CA GLU A 52 4.95 -2.78 -9.40
C GLU A 52 6.15 -1.95 -8.94
N SER A 53 7.34 -2.56 -8.93
CA SER A 53 8.58 -1.89 -8.46
C SER A 53 8.49 -1.34 -7.04
N GLY A 54 7.68 -1.96 -6.16
CA GLY A 54 7.49 -1.52 -4.79
C GLY A 54 6.69 -0.23 -4.63
N ARG A 55 5.93 0.17 -5.66
CA ARG A 55 5.05 1.35 -5.63
C ARG A 55 4.03 1.25 -4.49
N VAL A 56 3.72 2.39 -3.89
CA VAL A 56 2.66 2.50 -2.87
C VAL A 56 1.49 3.25 -3.48
N VAL A 57 0.30 2.68 -3.38
CA VAL A 57 -0.93 3.15 -4.03
C VAL A 57 -1.91 3.57 -2.96
N LEU A 58 -2.54 4.75 -3.11
CA LEU A 58 -3.69 5.10 -2.30
C LEU A 58 -4.93 4.42 -2.90
N VAL A 59 -5.59 3.63 -2.08
CA VAL A 59 -6.78 2.85 -2.43
C VAL A 59 -7.96 3.39 -1.63
N LYS A 60 -9.14 3.42 -2.25
CA LYS A 60 -10.42 3.76 -1.62
C LYS A 60 -11.32 2.53 -1.59
N GLU A 61 -12.03 2.35 -0.48
CA GLU A 61 -13.12 1.39 -0.35
C GLU A 61 -14.27 1.75 -1.30
N ALA A 62 -14.73 0.77 -2.08
CA ALA A 62 -15.85 0.95 -3.01
C ALA A 62 -16.66 -0.35 -3.16
N GLY A 63 -17.52 -0.63 -2.18
CA GLY A 63 -18.33 -1.86 -2.18
C GLY A 63 -17.43 -3.10 -2.14
N ASP A 64 -17.65 -4.04 -3.08
CA ASP A 64 -16.92 -5.31 -3.11
C ASP A 64 -15.49 -5.19 -3.68
N GLU A 65 -15.21 -4.16 -4.48
CA GLU A 65 -13.91 -4.00 -5.13
C GLU A 65 -13.28 -2.63 -4.80
N PRO A 66 -12.15 -2.61 -4.08
CA PRO A 66 -11.40 -1.38 -3.85
C PRO A 66 -10.93 -0.72 -5.15
N ILE A 67 -10.95 0.60 -5.19
CA ILE A 67 -10.50 1.38 -6.34
C ILE A 67 -9.16 2.07 -6.08
N ASP A 68 -8.24 1.95 -7.04
CA ASP A 68 -6.97 2.66 -7.01
C ASP A 68 -7.20 4.14 -7.34
N ILE A 69 -6.86 5.03 -6.40
CA ILE A 69 -6.94 6.48 -6.58
C ILE A 69 -5.66 7.02 -7.24
N THR A 70 -4.52 6.40 -6.95
CA THR A 70 -3.21 6.83 -7.48
C THR A 70 -2.99 6.30 -8.90
N PRO A 71 -2.74 7.17 -9.90
CA PRO A 71 -2.43 6.73 -11.26
C PRO A 71 -1.14 5.88 -11.34
N PRO A 72 -0.97 5.03 -12.36
CA PRO A 72 0.15 4.08 -12.46
C PRO A 72 1.55 4.70 -12.38
N GLU A 73 1.71 5.95 -12.82
CA GLU A 73 2.98 6.67 -12.85
C GLU A 73 3.39 7.31 -11.51
N PHE A 74 2.52 7.29 -10.49
CA PHE A 74 2.74 7.92 -9.19
C PHE A 74 2.88 6.91 -8.06
N ALA A 75 3.73 7.22 -7.08
CA ALA A 75 3.91 6.42 -5.87
C ALA A 75 3.70 7.29 -4.63
N VAL A 76 2.72 6.95 -3.78
CA VAL A 76 2.37 7.73 -2.59
C VAL A 76 3.31 7.37 -1.43
N ARG A 77 4.42 8.09 -1.33
CA ARG A 77 5.44 7.86 -0.30
C ARG A 77 6.25 9.12 -0.03
N THR A 78 6.46 9.41 1.25
CA THR A 78 7.38 10.48 1.71
C THR A 78 8.69 9.88 2.21
N LEU A 79 9.75 10.67 2.11
CA LEU A 79 11.02 10.46 2.81
C LEU A 79 11.16 11.36 4.04
N ALA A 80 10.05 11.93 4.55
CA ALA A 80 10.08 12.78 5.73
C ALA A 80 10.71 12.03 6.90
N GLN A 81 11.78 12.61 7.47
CA GLN A 81 12.59 12.01 8.54
C GLN A 81 13.20 10.64 8.18
N GLU A 82 13.39 10.30 6.90
CA GLU A 82 13.85 8.99 6.38
C GLU A 82 12.94 7.79 6.72
N TYR A 83 12.08 7.91 7.73
CA TYR A 83 11.08 6.93 8.14
C TYR A 83 9.77 7.03 7.35
N GLY A 84 9.50 8.20 6.76
CA GLY A 84 8.24 8.47 6.09
C GLY A 84 7.11 8.73 7.08
N GLY A 85 6.10 9.46 6.62
CA GLY A 85 4.95 9.88 7.42
C GLY A 85 4.12 10.93 6.69
N GLY A 86 2.80 10.93 6.91
CA GLY A 86 1.89 11.89 6.29
C GLY A 86 1.91 11.88 4.76
N ALA A 87 2.00 10.70 4.13
CA ALA A 87 2.16 10.60 2.68
C ALA A 87 0.96 11.11 1.88
N PHE A 88 -0.21 11.24 2.51
CA PHE A 88 -1.40 11.83 1.92
C PHE A 88 -2.30 12.49 2.98
N ARG A 89 -3.22 13.33 2.50
CA ARG A 89 -4.34 13.90 3.24
C ARG A 89 -5.56 13.96 2.34
N ILE A 90 -6.72 13.69 2.92
CA ILE A 90 -8.02 13.82 2.26
C ILE A 90 -8.75 15.03 2.84
N SER A 91 -9.38 15.81 1.97
CA SER A 91 -10.23 16.95 2.33
C SER A 91 -11.37 17.06 1.33
N GLY A 92 -12.57 16.65 1.74
CA GLY A 92 -13.72 16.52 0.84
C GLY A 92 -13.39 15.61 -0.35
N ASP A 93 -13.62 16.10 -1.57
CA ASP A 93 -13.31 15.39 -2.81
C ASP A 93 -11.85 15.53 -3.27
N THR A 94 -10.98 16.13 -2.46
CA THR A 94 -9.57 16.33 -2.81
C THR A 94 -8.66 15.39 -2.02
N VAL A 95 -7.76 14.74 -2.75
CA VAL A 95 -6.55 14.13 -2.17
C VAL A 95 -5.33 15.01 -2.44
N ILE A 96 -4.52 15.21 -1.41
CA ILE A 96 -3.17 15.75 -1.53
C ILE A 96 -2.21 14.63 -1.14
N PHE A 97 -1.23 14.32 -1.98
CA PHE A 97 -0.26 13.26 -1.70
C PHE A 97 1.16 13.67 -2.11
N SER A 98 2.16 13.08 -1.48
CA SER A 98 3.56 13.22 -1.90
C SER A 98 3.92 12.14 -2.90
N ASN A 99 4.46 12.54 -4.05
CA ASN A 99 4.97 11.62 -5.03
C ASN A 99 6.42 11.22 -4.70
N TYR A 100 6.69 9.92 -4.68
CA TYR A 100 8.02 9.41 -4.33
C TYR A 100 9.12 9.89 -5.28
N LYS A 101 8.81 9.97 -6.58
CA LYS A 101 9.80 10.21 -7.64
C LYS A 101 10.46 11.58 -7.54
N ASP A 102 9.70 12.61 -7.15
CA ASP A 102 10.16 13.99 -7.13
C ASP A 102 9.96 14.70 -5.79
N GLN A 103 9.39 14.00 -4.79
CA GLN A 103 9.09 14.51 -3.45
C GLN A 103 8.25 15.80 -3.46
N ARG A 104 7.40 15.95 -4.49
CA ARG A 104 6.46 17.08 -4.62
C ARG A 104 5.07 16.68 -4.17
N LEU A 105 4.32 17.67 -3.70
CA LEU A 105 2.91 17.50 -3.36
C LEU A 105 2.03 17.66 -4.59
N TYR A 106 1.18 16.67 -4.82
CA TYR A 106 0.20 16.62 -5.88
C TYR A 106 -1.20 16.73 -5.30
N LYS A 107 -2.06 17.50 -5.96
CA LYS A 107 -3.49 17.60 -5.67
C LYS A 107 -4.28 16.89 -6.77
N GLN A 108 -5.26 16.08 -6.39
CA GLN A 108 -6.15 15.35 -7.31
C GLN A 108 -7.58 15.31 -6.76
N SER A 109 -8.57 15.27 -7.65
CA SER A 109 -9.98 14.99 -7.29
C SER A 109 -10.22 13.48 -7.21
N ILE A 110 -10.98 13.05 -6.21
CA ILE A 110 -11.32 11.63 -5.97
C ILE A 110 -12.44 11.19 -6.93
N SER A 111 -13.41 12.07 -7.20
CA SER A 111 -14.57 11.79 -8.05
C SER A 111 -14.32 11.99 -9.55
N SER A 112 -13.43 12.92 -9.92
CA SER A 112 -13.12 13.20 -11.32
C SER A 112 -11.91 12.39 -11.78
N LYS A 113 -12.11 11.47 -12.74
CA LYS A 113 -11.03 10.76 -13.44
C LYS A 113 -10.15 11.68 -14.33
N GLY A 114 -10.40 12.99 -14.33
CA GLY A 114 -9.70 14.00 -15.12
C GLY A 114 -8.65 14.75 -14.30
N SER A 115 -7.38 14.51 -14.63
CA SER A 115 -6.19 15.05 -13.99
C SER A 115 -6.04 16.57 -14.12
N TYR A 116 -6.13 17.29 -13.00
CA TYR A 116 -5.48 18.59 -12.85
C TYR A 116 -4.44 18.47 -11.73
N PHE A 117 -3.21 18.13 -12.11
CA PHE A 117 -2.07 18.09 -11.20
C PHE A 117 -1.55 19.51 -10.98
N TYR A 118 -1.83 20.09 -9.82
CA TYR A 118 -1.08 21.26 -9.38
C TYR A 118 0.03 20.76 -8.44
N CYS A 119 1.28 20.96 -8.85
CA CYS A 119 2.43 20.82 -7.95
C CYS A 119 2.31 21.92 -6.90
N VAL A 120 1.97 21.57 -5.66
CA VAL A 120 1.62 22.58 -4.66
C VAL A 120 2.86 23.09 -3.94
N PHE A 121 3.80 22.23 -3.52
CA PHE A 121 5.05 22.64 -2.85
C PHE A 121 6.14 21.55 -2.90
N THR A 122 7.41 21.95 -2.75
CA THR A 122 8.55 21.08 -2.40
C THR A 122 8.69 20.99 -0.88
N LEU A 123 8.66 19.77 -0.33
CA LEU A 123 9.07 19.51 1.05
C LEU A 123 10.61 19.54 1.10
N LYS A 124 11.21 20.72 1.23
CA LYS A 124 12.63 20.81 1.61
C LYS A 124 12.73 20.61 3.13
N SER A 125 13.52 19.63 3.54
CA SER A 125 14.05 19.51 4.90
C SER A 125 14.92 20.71 5.26
#